data_AF-A0AB40BU91-F1
#
_entry.id   AF-A0AB40BU91-F1
#
_cell.length_a   1.000
_cell.length_b   1.000
_cell.length_c   1.000
_cell.angle_alpha   90.00
_cell.angle_beta   90.00
_cell.angle_gamma   90.00
#
_symmetry.space_group_name_H-M   'P 1'
#
loop_
_entity.id
_entity.type
_entity.pdbx_description
1 polymer ?
#
loop_
_entity_poly.entity_id
_entity_poly.type
_entity_poly.pdbx_seq_one_letter_code
_entity_poly.pdbx_strand_id
1 'polypeptide(L)'
;MGQFACFTCPLFLEALRALWQASFPDTDLSGLVSEQWKDMGWQGPNPSTDFRGCGFVSLENLLFFARTYPASYNRILFKQEGMRSAWEYPFAVAGINVSFMLIQMLDLYSAKPKSLPGVNFLKILSEDEAAFDVLYCIAFQMMDAQWLAMRASYLQFKEVIHATRIQLERELSLDDIHRIRDLPAYNLLYK
;
A
#
# COMPACT_ATOMS: atom_id res chain seq x y z
N MET A 1 9.57 22.08 8.40
CA MET A 1 10.36 21.26 9.34
C MET A 1 10.19 19.81 8.93
N GLY A 2 11.16 19.26 8.19
CA GLY A 2 11.14 17.87 7.78
C GLY A 2 11.61 17.00 8.94
N GLN A 3 10.75 16.12 9.45
CA GLN A 3 11.19 15.00 10.27
C GLN A 3 11.99 14.07 9.37
N PHE A 4 13.31 14.08 9.54
CA PHE A 4 14.13 12.97 9.08
C PHE A 4 13.66 11.73 9.87
N ALA A 5 12.92 10.85 9.22
CA ALA A 5 12.62 9.53 9.78
C ALA A 5 13.97 8.85 10.06
N CYS A 6 14.27 8.64 11.34
CA CYS A 6 15.45 7.91 11.74
C CYS A 6 15.20 6.44 11.39
N PHE A 7 15.72 5.98 10.26
CA PHE A 7 15.57 4.58 9.81
C PHE A 7 16.31 3.56 10.70
N THR A 8 16.98 4.03 11.75
CA THR A 8 17.55 3.25 12.86
C THR A 8 16.74 3.33 14.14
N CYS A 9 15.59 4.03 14.13
CA CYS A 9 14.67 4.10 15.27
C CYS A 9 14.18 2.67 15.62
N PRO A 10 14.18 2.27 16.91
CA PRO A 10 13.71 0.94 17.34
C PRO A 10 12.35 0.55 16.77
N LEU A 11 11.40 1.49 16.74
CA LEU A 11 10.04 1.28 16.22
C LEU A 11 10.04 0.89 14.73
N PHE A 12 10.89 1.52 13.92
CA PHE A 12 11.01 1.20 12.50
C PHE A 12 11.55 -0.22 12.29
N LEU A 13 12.59 -0.57 13.05
CA LEU A 13 13.22 -1.89 12.97
C LEU A 13 12.28 -3.00 13.49
N GLU A 14 11.53 -2.72 14.55
CA GLU A 14 10.49 -3.62 15.08
C GLU A 14 9.36 -3.83 14.07
N ALA A 15 8.87 -2.77 13.43
CA ALA A 15 7.85 -2.86 12.40
C ALA A 15 8.32 -3.66 11.18
N LEU A 16 9.58 -3.52 10.75
CA LEU A 16 10.15 -4.36 9.68
C LEU A 16 10.17 -5.84 10.07
N ARG A 17 10.65 -6.18 11.26
CA ARG A 17 10.63 -7.58 11.73
C ARG A 17 9.21 -8.13 11.79
N ALA A 18 8.28 -7.34 12.31
CA ALA A 18 6.89 -7.74 12.41
C ALA A 18 6.24 -7.93 11.04
N LEU A 19 6.59 -7.09 10.06
CA LEU A 19 6.13 -7.23 8.68
C LEU A 19 6.68 -8.52 8.05
N TRP A 20 7.95 -8.83 8.25
CA TRP A 20 8.54 -10.07 7.77
C TRP A 20 7.82 -11.28 8.36
N GLN A 21 7.65 -11.32 9.69
CA GLN A 21 6.95 -12.40 10.38
C GLN A 21 5.49 -12.57 9.91
N ALA A 22 4.80 -11.46 9.62
CA ALA A 22 3.45 -11.52 9.07
C ALA A 22 3.41 -12.02 7.62
N SER A 23 4.48 -11.79 6.85
CA SER A 23 4.57 -12.16 5.42
C SER A 23 5.06 -13.59 5.21
N PHE A 24 6.03 -14.04 6.02
CA PHE A 24 6.67 -15.35 5.92
C PHE A 24 6.76 -15.99 7.31
N PRO A 25 5.63 -16.44 7.89
CA PRO A 25 5.57 -16.92 9.27
C PRO A 25 6.45 -18.15 9.54
N ASP A 26 6.73 -18.94 8.50
CA ASP A 26 7.52 -20.18 8.58
C ASP A 26 9.01 -19.97 8.25
N THR A 27 9.43 -18.73 8.00
CA THR A 27 10.81 -18.40 7.59
C THR A 27 11.41 -17.35 8.51
N ASP A 28 12.41 -17.75 9.31
CA ASP A 28 13.14 -16.82 10.16
C ASP A 28 13.92 -15.79 9.34
N LEU A 29 13.86 -14.52 9.78
CA LEU A 29 14.66 -13.45 9.21
C LEU A 29 16.10 -13.53 9.73
N SER A 30 17.04 -13.82 8.84
CA SER A 30 18.48 -13.88 9.16
C SER A 30 19.06 -12.52 9.59
N GLY A 31 18.47 -11.43 9.12
CA GLY A 31 18.86 -10.08 9.49
C GLY A 31 18.07 -8.99 8.77
N LEU A 32 18.11 -7.77 9.33
CA LEU A 32 17.48 -6.58 8.74
C LEU A 32 18.16 -6.12 7.44
N VAL A 33 19.36 -6.63 7.17
CA VAL A 33 20.01 -6.58 5.86
C VAL A 33 20.28 -8.02 5.42
N SER A 34 19.51 -8.51 4.46
CA SER A 34 19.60 -9.89 3.96
C SER A 34 18.95 -10.01 2.58
N GLU A 35 19.40 -10.97 1.77
CA GLU A 35 18.81 -11.22 0.44
C GLU A 35 17.35 -11.67 0.51
N GLN A 36 16.90 -12.19 1.65
CA GLN A 36 15.52 -12.63 1.89
C GLN A 36 14.49 -11.53 1.60
N TRP A 37 14.84 -10.26 1.83
CA TRP A 37 13.94 -9.15 1.52
C TRP A 37 13.56 -9.08 0.03
N LYS A 38 14.38 -9.58 -0.88
CA LYS A 38 14.01 -9.63 -2.31
C LYS A 38 12.81 -10.55 -2.56
N ASP A 39 12.60 -11.57 -1.75
CA ASP A 39 11.44 -12.48 -1.86
C ASP A 39 10.12 -11.76 -1.58
N MET A 40 10.15 -10.69 -0.79
CA MET A 40 9.00 -9.81 -0.55
C MET A 40 8.85 -8.71 -1.62
N GLY A 41 9.77 -8.63 -2.58
CA GLY A 41 9.80 -7.60 -3.62
C GLY A 41 10.39 -6.25 -3.17
N TRP A 42 11.31 -6.23 -2.21
CA TRP A 42 12.18 -5.06 -1.93
C TRP A 42 13.25 -4.92 -3.04
N GLN A 43 13.74 -3.69 -3.34
CA GLN A 43 14.73 -3.50 -4.42
C GLN A 43 16.08 -4.16 -4.12
N GLY A 44 16.44 -4.24 -2.85
CA GLY A 44 17.72 -4.77 -2.41
C GLY A 44 17.62 -5.45 -1.06
N PRO A 45 18.76 -5.90 -0.51
CA PRO A 45 18.80 -6.61 0.76
C PRO A 45 18.50 -5.72 1.97
N ASN A 46 18.42 -4.39 1.81
CA ASN A 46 18.14 -3.45 2.89
C ASN A 46 16.87 -2.63 2.58
N PRO A 47 15.70 -3.03 3.12
CA PRO A 47 14.43 -2.33 2.93
C PRO A 47 14.46 -0.85 3.31
N SER A 48 15.29 -0.45 4.28
CA SER A 48 15.36 0.95 4.72
C SER A 48 15.67 1.93 3.59
N THR A 49 16.31 1.46 2.50
CA THR A 49 16.70 2.29 1.36
C THR A 49 15.56 2.62 0.40
N ASP A 50 14.46 1.86 0.47
CA ASP A 50 13.29 1.94 -0.42
C ASP A 50 12.24 2.96 0.04
N PHE A 51 12.19 3.30 1.34
CA PHE A 51 11.15 4.16 1.94
C PHE A 51 11.28 5.67 1.63
N ARG A 52 11.81 6.03 0.46
CA ARG A 52 11.98 7.45 0.07
C ARG A 52 10.61 8.12 -0.13
N GLY A 53 10.45 9.34 0.38
CA GLY A 53 9.23 10.15 0.20
C GLY A 53 8.06 9.81 1.15
N CYS A 54 7.70 8.54 1.30
CA CYS A 54 6.63 8.09 2.22
C CYS A 54 7.11 7.75 3.63
N GLY A 55 8.39 7.42 3.80
CA GLY A 55 8.97 7.09 5.09
C GLY A 55 8.22 5.95 5.80
N PHE A 56 8.10 6.10 7.12
CA PHE A 56 7.54 5.09 8.02
C PHE A 56 6.08 4.74 7.73
N VAL A 57 5.26 5.69 7.23
CA VAL A 57 3.83 5.47 6.95
C VAL A 57 3.62 4.29 6.01
N SER A 58 4.42 4.18 4.95
CA SER A 58 4.29 3.06 4.00
C SER A 58 4.66 1.69 4.60
N LEU A 59 5.51 1.66 5.62
CA LEU A 59 5.79 0.44 6.40
C LEU A 59 4.60 0.07 7.29
N GLU A 60 4.03 1.07 7.98
CA GLU A 60 2.84 0.88 8.81
C GLU A 60 1.66 0.39 7.97
N ASN A 61 1.45 0.96 6.78
CA ASN A 61 0.43 0.54 5.83
C ASN A 61 0.59 -0.93 5.40
N LEU A 62 1.80 -1.35 5.01
CA LEU A 62 2.09 -2.75 4.66
C LEU A 62 1.81 -3.69 5.84
N LEU A 63 2.25 -3.31 7.04
CA LEU A 63 2.07 -4.10 8.25
C LEU A 63 0.60 -4.19 8.67
N PHE A 64 -0.13 -3.07 8.58
CA PHE A 64 -1.57 -3.02 8.81
C PHE A 64 -2.29 -3.96 7.85
N PHE A 65 -1.92 -3.95 6.56
CA PHE A 65 -2.53 -4.83 5.57
C PHE A 65 -2.28 -6.30 5.92
N ALA A 66 -1.02 -6.67 6.19
CA ALA A 66 -0.65 -8.03 6.54
C ALA A 66 -1.39 -8.56 7.77
N ARG A 67 -1.61 -7.71 8.78
CA ARG A 67 -2.29 -8.09 10.04
C ARG A 67 -3.81 -8.09 9.95
N THR A 68 -4.39 -7.12 9.24
CA THR A 68 -5.84 -6.89 9.23
C THR A 68 -6.55 -7.71 8.16
N TYR A 69 -5.93 -7.87 7.00
CA TYR A 69 -6.50 -8.63 5.88
C TYR A 69 -5.52 -9.69 5.36
N PRO A 70 -5.06 -10.64 6.20
CA PRO A 70 -3.97 -11.58 5.88
C PRO A 70 -4.26 -12.42 4.63
N ALA A 71 -5.50 -12.87 4.43
CA ALA A 71 -5.89 -13.62 3.24
C ALA A 71 -5.70 -12.79 1.95
N SER A 72 -6.17 -11.55 1.98
CA SER A 72 -6.09 -10.61 0.87
C SER A 72 -4.65 -10.19 0.58
N TYR A 73 -3.89 -9.90 1.64
CA TYR A 73 -2.46 -9.60 1.59
C TYR A 73 -1.66 -10.77 0.97
N ASN A 74 -1.84 -11.98 1.48
CA ASN A 74 -1.13 -13.18 1.00
C ASN A 74 -1.45 -13.48 -0.46
N ARG A 75 -2.70 -13.29 -0.90
CA ARG A 75 -3.10 -13.46 -2.30
C ARG A 75 -2.25 -12.64 -3.26
N ILE A 76 -2.02 -11.37 -2.92
CA ILE A 76 -1.24 -10.45 -3.77
C ILE A 76 0.26 -10.43 -3.47
N LEU A 77 0.71 -10.88 -2.29
CA LEU A 77 2.12 -11.14 -2.00
C LEU A 77 2.60 -12.34 -2.80
N PHE A 78 1.89 -13.47 -2.70
CA PHE A 78 2.23 -14.74 -3.37
C PHE A 78 1.66 -14.88 -4.77
N LYS A 79 1.06 -13.81 -5.31
CA LYS A 79 0.64 -13.74 -6.71
C LYS A 79 -0.32 -14.87 -7.12
N GLN A 80 -1.26 -15.24 -6.25
CA GLN A 80 -2.08 -16.46 -6.41
C GLN A 80 -3.04 -16.46 -7.60
N GLU A 81 -3.27 -15.31 -8.24
CA GLU A 81 -4.17 -15.15 -9.39
C GLU A 81 -3.44 -14.74 -10.67
N GLY A 82 -3.88 -15.26 -11.84
CA GLY A 82 -3.39 -14.87 -13.17
C GLY A 82 -2.13 -15.61 -13.65
N MET A 83 -1.71 -15.34 -14.90
CA MET A 83 -0.49 -15.92 -15.50
C MET A 83 0.71 -14.99 -15.28
N ARG A 84 1.33 -15.03 -14.09
CA ARG A 84 2.23 -13.97 -13.60
C ARG A 84 3.66 -13.97 -14.16
N SER A 85 4.14 -15.04 -14.80
CA SER A 85 5.55 -15.17 -15.21
C SER A 85 6.05 -14.11 -16.22
N ALA A 86 5.15 -13.36 -16.86
CA ALA A 86 5.48 -12.23 -17.74
C ALA A 86 5.06 -10.85 -17.17
N TRP A 87 4.31 -10.83 -16.08
CA TRP A 87 3.55 -9.68 -15.58
C TRP A 87 3.79 -9.48 -14.09
N GLU A 88 5.06 -9.50 -13.69
CA GLU A 88 5.43 -9.40 -12.29
C GLU A 88 5.72 -7.94 -11.90
N TYR A 89 5.36 -7.57 -10.68
CA TYR A 89 5.75 -6.31 -10.07
C TYR A 89 6.32 -6.57 -8.67
N PRO A 90 7.34 -5.79 -8.25
CA PRO A 90 7.94 -5.92 -6.92
C PRO A 90 6.92 -5.53 -5.85
N PHE A 91 6.45 -6.50 -5.05
CA PHE A 91 5.33 -6.32 -4.12
C PHE A 91 5.56 -5.18 -3.11
N ALA A 92 6.65 -5.22 -2.35
CA ALA A 92 6.92 -4.18 -1.34
C ALA A 92 7.06 -2.78 -1.97
N VAL A 93 7.84 -2.66 -3.06
CA VAL A 93 8.02 -1.40 -3.80
C VAL A 93 6.70 -0.87 -4.35
N ALA A 94 5.84 -1.76 -4.83
CA ALA A 94 4.51 -1.40 -5.27
C ALA A 94 3.65 -0.84 -4.14
N GLY A 95 3.67 -1.48 -2.96
CA GLY A 95 3.01 -0.98 -1.77
C GLY A 95 3.48 0.42 -1.37
N ILE A 96 4.79 0.71 -1.46
CA ILE A 96 5.31 2.06 -1.19
C ILE A 96 4.74 3.08 -2.20
N ASN A 97 4.69 2.72 -3.48
CA ASN A 97 4.14 3.60 -4.53
C ASN A 97 2.63 3.85 -4.36
N VAL A 98 1.87 2.85 -3.87
CA VAL A 98 0.46 3.04 -3.52
C VAL A 98 0.32 4.06 -2.38
N SER A 99 1.13 3.94 -1.34
CA SER A 99 1.14 4.91 -0.23
C SER A 99 1.45 6.32 -0.74
N PHE A 100 2.46 6.45 -1.60
CA PHE A 100 2.86 7.74 -2.19
C PHE A 100 1.73 8.35 -3.02
N MET A 101 1.11 7.55 -3.88
CA MET A 101 -0.01 7.97 -4.70
C MET A 101 -1.18 8.46 -3.84
N LEU A 102 -1.54 7.75 -2.77
CA LEU A 102 -2.63 8.16 -1.87
C LEU A 102 -2.33 9.48 -1.18
N ILE A 103 -1.12 9.65 -0.63
CA ILE A 103 -0.71 10.88 0.04
C ILE A 103 -0.80 12.08 -0.92
N GLN A 104 -0.37 11.91 -2.17
CA GLN A 104 -0.46 12.96 -3.20
C GLN A 104 -1.90 13.22 -3.66
N MET A 105 -2.70 12.17 -3.87
CA MET A 105 -4.08 12.24 -4.32
C MET A 105 -4.97 12.99 -3.32
N LEU A 106 -4.75 12.71 -2.02
CA LEU A 106 -5.51 13.26 -0.91
C LEU A 106 -4.95 14.59 -0.38
N ASP A 107 -3.80 15.04 -0.89
CA ASP A 107 -3.14 16.29 -0.50
C ASP A 107 -2.86 16.38 1.01
N LEU A 108 -2.40 15.27 1.63
CA LEU A 108 -2.25 15.15 3.09
C LEU A 108 -1.09 15.98 3.67
N TYR A 109 -0.24 16.56 2.83
CA TYR A 109 0.79 17.51 3.26
C TYR A 109 0.25 18.95 3.42
N SER A 110 -0.93 19.23 2.86
CA SER A 110 -1.56 20.54 2.94
C SER A 110 -2.41 20.66 4.19
N ALA A 111 -2.52 21.88 4.73
CA ALA A 111 -3.37 22.14 5.89
C ALA A 111 -4.85 21.79 5.65
N LYS A 112 -5.31 21.88 4.39
CA LYS A 112 -6.62 21.44 3.92
C LYS A 112 -6.51 20.91 2.50
N PRO A 113 -7.08 19.73 2.18
CA PRO A 113 -7.14 19.23 0.82
C PRO A 113 -7.92 20.15 -0.10
N LYS A 114 -7.46 20.31 -1.34
CA LYS A 114 -8.12 21.14 -2.36
C LYS A 114 -9.07 20.36 -3.29
N SER A 115 -8.88 19.05 -3.39
CA SER A 115 -9.67 18.17 -4.26
C SER A 115 -10.91 17.66 -3.52
N LEU A 116 -12.01 17.42 -4.25
CA LEU A 116 -13.22 16.82 -3.68
C LEU A 116 -12.95 15.46 -3.02
N PRO A 117 -12.18 14.52 -3.63
CA PRO A 117 -11.79 13.28 -2.97
C PRO A 117 -11.07 13.50 -1.63
N GLY A 118 -10.13 14.43 -1.59
CA GLY A 118 -9.38 14.73 -0.36
C GLY A 118 -10.27 15.34 0.73
N VAL A 119 -11.18 16.24 0.35
CA VAL A 119 -12.15 16.83 1.29
C VAL A 119 -13.11 15.78 1.85
N ASN A 120 -13.62 14.88 1.00
CA ASN A 120 -14.50 13.80 1.44
C ASN A 120 -13.75 12.80 2.32
N PHE A 121 -12.55 12.40 1.92
CA PHE A 121 -11.73 11.50 2.72
C PHE A 121 -11.38 12.08 4.09
N LEU A 122 -11.12 13.39 4.19
CA LEU A 122 -10.85 14.02 5.49
C LEU A 122 -12.03 13.92 6.46
N LYS A 123 -13.28 13.94 5.96
CA LYS A 123 -14.47 13.69 6.78
C LYS A 123 -14.57 12.24 7.25
N ILE A 124 -14.19 11.29 6.40
CA ILE A 124 -14.15 9.87 6.78
C ILE A 124 -13.08 9.67 7.86
N LEU A 125 -11.90 10.24 7.66
CA LEU A 125 -10.77 10.14 8.58
C LEU A 125 -11.07 10.77 9.95
N SER A 126 -11.89 11.82 10.03
CA SER A 126 -12.29 12.40 11.32
C SER A 126 -13.18 11.50 12.16
N GLU A 127 -13.83 10.51 11.56
CA GLU A 127 -14.72 9.55 12.23
C GLU A 127 -14.06 8.17 12.43
N ASP A 128 -13.01 7.85 11.65
CA ASP A 128 -12.31 6.57 11.68
C ASP A 128 -10.80 6.78 11.45
N GLU A 129 -10.03 6.70 12.53
CA GLU A 129 -8.58 6.88 12.51
C GLU A 129 -7.86 5.84 11.62
N ALA A 130 -8.46 4.66 11.42
CA ALA A 130 -7.90 3.60 10.56
C ALA A 130 -8.27 3.78 9.08
N ALA A 131 -9.05 4.81 8.71
CA ALA A 131 -9.55 4.99 7.35
C ALA A 131 -8.44 5.07 6.31
N PHE A 132 -7.29 5.65 6.64
CA PHE A 132 -6.16 5.74 5.71
C PHE A 132 -5.52 4.37 5.46
N ASP A 133 -5.28 3.58 6.50
CA ASP A 133 -4.72 2.24 6.38
C ASP A 133 -5.68 1.28 5.66
N VAL A 134 -6.98 1.42 5.90
CA VAL A 134 -8.00 0.66 5.16
C VAL A 134 -8.05 1.10 3.69
N LEU A 135 -8.01 2.40 3.39
CA LEU A 135 -7.93 2.91 2.02
C LEU A 135 -6.68 2.39 1.30
N TYR A 136 -5.55 2.30 2.01
CA TYR A 136 -4.33 1.70 1.48
C TYR A 136 -4.53 0.24 1.05
N CYS A 137 -5.17 -0.57 1.90
CA CYS A 137 -5.45 -1.97 1.57
C CYS A 137 -6.34 -2.08 0.32
N ILE A 138 -7.38 -1.25 0.23
CA ILE A 138 -8.28 -1.16 -0.93
C ILE A 138 -7.49 -0.78 -2.18
N ALA A 139 -6.67 0.27 -2.09
CA ALA A 139 -5.90 0.79 -3.20
C ALA A 139 -4.90 -0.24 -3.73
N PHE A 140 -4.26 -1.03 -2.85
CA PHE A 140 -3.31 -2.04 -3.28
C PHE A 140 -4.01 -3.24 -3.95
N GLN A 141 -5.16 -3.67 -3.44
CA GLN A 141 -5.99 -4.68 -4.13
C GLN A 141 -6.49 -4.16 -5.49
N MET A 142 -6.93 -2.90 -5.56
CA MET A 142 -7.35 -2.28 -6.82
C MET A 142 -6.20 -2.20 -7.83
N MET A 143 -4.99 -1.87 -7.37
CA MET A 143 -3.80 -1.87 -8.20
C MET A 143 -3.53 -3.26 -8.78
N ASP A 144 -3.55 -4.33 -7.96
CA ASP A 144 -3.37 -5.70 -8.45
C ASP A 144 -4.44 -6.10 -9.46
N ALA A 145 -5.71 -5.76 -9.18
CA ALA A 145 -6.82 -6.03 -10.10
C ALA A 145 -6.64 -5.32 -11.45
N GLN A 146 -6.21 -4.06 -11.44
CA GLN A 146 -5.92 -3.32 -12.66
C GLN A 146 -4.70 -3.86 -13.39
N TRP A 147 -3.65 -4.21 -12.67
CA TRP A 147 -2.46 -4.85 -13.22
C TRP A 147 -2.81 -6.11 -14.01
N LEU A 148 -3.65 -6.98 -13.43
CA LEU A 148 -4.15 -8.20 -14.06
C LEU A 148 -5.06 -7.90 -15.26
N ALA A 149 -5.99 -6.97 -15.11
CA ALA A 149 -6.92 -6.59 -16.19
C ALA A 149 -6.19 -6.00 -17.41
N MET A 150 -5.14 -5.21 -17.17
CA MET A 150 -4.32 -4.60 -18.21
C MET A 150 -3.29 -5.57 -18.81
N ARG A 151 -3.09 -6.75 -18.18
CA ARG A 151 -1.94 -7.64 -18.47
C ARG A 151 -0.64 -6.84 -18.47
N ALA A 152 -0.48 -6.02 -17.43
CA ALA A 152 0.56 -5.02 -17.38
C ALA A 152 1.95 -5.67 -17.22
N SER A 153 2.93 -5.09 -17.90
CA SER A 153 4.35 -5.36 -17.66
C SER A 153 4.94 -4.31 -16.71
N TYR A 154 6.16 -4.57 -16.23
CA TYR A 154 6.94 -3.60 -15.45
C TYR A 154 7.00 -2.20 -16.06
N LEU A 155 7.07 -2.10 -17.40
CA LEU A 155 7.11 -0.83 -18.12
C LEU A 155 5.83 0.00 -17.96
N GLN A 156 4.70 -0.66 -17.65
CA GLN A 156 3.38 -0.04 -17.51
C GLN A 156 3.02 0.26 -16.05
N PHE A 157 3.97 0.16 -15.13
CA PHE A 157 3.70 0.32 -13.69
C PHE A 157 3.09 1.67 -13.35
N LYS A 158 3.57 2.75 -14.00
CA LYS A 158 3.03 4.10 -13.76
C LYS A 158 1.60 4.26 -14.26
N GLU A 159 1.28 3.61 -15.38
CA GLU A 159 -0.03 3.60 -16.00
C GLU A 159 -1.04 2.87 -15.10
N VAL A 160 -0.65 1.75 -14.49
CA VAL A 160 -1.49 1.03 -13.52
C VAL A 160 -1.74 1.89 -12.28
N ILE A 161 -0.70 2.48 -11.68
CA ILE A 161 -0.86 3.39 -10.53
C ILE A 161 -1.75 4.59 -10.87
N HIS A 162 -1.61 5.14 -12.07
CA HIS A 162 -2.48 6.23 -12.53
C HIS A 162 -3.93 5.79 -12.68
N ALA A 163 -4.19 4.62 -13.27
CA ALA A 163 -5.54 4.06 -13.37
C ALA A 163 -6.14 3.81 -11.97
N THR A 164 -5.33 3.40 -10.99
CA THR A 164 -5.78 3.11 -9.61
C THR A 164 -6.22 4.41 -8.96
N ARG A 165 -5.39 5.45 -9.07
CA ARG A 165 -5.70 6.80 -8.62
C ARG A 165 -7.03 7.31 -9.19
N ILE A 166 -7.20 7.24 -10.51
CA ILE A 166 -8.41 7.75 -11.18
C ILE A 166 -9.66 7.03 -10.69
N GLN A 167 -9.59 5.72 -10.46
CA GLN A 167 -10.72 4.96 -9.94
C GLN A 167 -11.05 5.35 -8.48
N LEU A 168 -10.03 5.50 -7.62
CA LEU A 168 -10.24 5.95 -6.23
C LEU A 168 -10.76 7.38 -6.14
N GLU A 169 -10.27 8.30 -6.96
CA GLU A 169 -10.78 9.67 -7.03
C GLU A 169 -12.28 9.69 -7.39
N ARG A 170 -12.71 8.81 -8.30
CA ARG A 170 -14.13 8.66 -8.66
C ARG A 170 -14.94 8.12 -7.48
N GLU A 171 -14.50 7.03 -6.86
CA GLU A 171 -15.23 6.43 -5.75
C GLU A 171 -15.33 7.36 -4.54
N LEU A 172 -14.25 8.06 -4.16
CA LEU A 172 -14.28 9.04 -3.07
C LEU A 172 -15.10 10.29 -3.37
N SER A 173 -15.49 10.51 -4.64
CA SER A 173 -16.34 11.63 -5.05
C SER A 173 -17.82 11.25 -5.15
N LEU A 174 -18.19 10.00 -4.87
CA LEU A 174 -19.59 9.58 -4.83
C LEU A 174 -20.30 10.20 -3.61
N ASP A 175 -21.58 10.56 -3.79
CA ASP A 175 -22.36 11.30 -2.80
C ASP A 175 -22.72 10.47 -1.55
N ASP A 176 -22.77 9.15 -1.68
CA ASP A 176 -23.20 8.19 -0.65
C ASP A 176 -22.04 7.58 0.16
N ILE A 177 -20.81 8.11 -0.01
CA ILE A 177 -19.64 7.64 0.71
C ILE A 177 -19.47 8.44 2.00
N HIS A 178 -19.82 7.82 3.12
CA HIS A 178 -19.70 8.42 4.45
C HIS A 178 -18.66 7.71 5.33
N ARG A 179 -18.34 6.45 5.02
CA ARG A 179 -17.33 5.64 5.71
C ARG A 179 -16.47 4.93 4.68
N ILE A 180 -15.27 4.52 5.10
CA ILE A 180 -14.34 3.82 4.19
C ILE A 180 -14.93 2.52 3.61
N ARG A 181 -15.78 1.83 4.39
CA ARG A 181 -16.46 0.59 3.98
C ARG A 181 -17.56 0.79 2.94
N ASP A 182 -18.00 2.03 2.75
CA ASP A 182 -19.05 2.35 1.77
C ASP A 182 -18.45 2.42 0.34
N LEU A 183 -17.12 2.50 0.20
CA LEU A 183 -16.45 2.46 -1.11
C LEU A 183 -16.76 1.14 -1.84
N PRO A 184 -17.17 1.18 -3.13
CA PRO A 184 -17.39 -0.03 -3.93
C PRO A 184 -16.19 -0.99 -3.93
N ALA A 185 -14.98 -0.44 -3.99
CA ALA A 185 -13.74 -1.21 -3.97
C ALA A 185 -13.41 -1.86 -2.61
N TYR A 186 -14.11 -1.53 -1.53
CA TYR A 186 -13.95 -2.21 -0.23
C TYR A 186 -14.15 -3.73 -0.35
N ASN A 187 -15.03 -4.16 -1.25
CA ASN A 187 -15.27 -5.58 -1.53
C ASN A 187 -14.05 -6.34 -2.06
N LEU A 188 -13.05 -5.64 -2.64
CA LEU A 188 -11.81 -6.27 -3.10
C LEU A 188 -11.02 -6.90 -1.95
N LEU A 189 -11.20 -6.42 -0.71
CA LEU A 189 -10.52 -6.96 0.45
C LEU A 189 -10.94 -8.40 0.78
N TYR A 190 -12.13 -8.82 0.34
CA TYR A 190 -12.75 -10.10 0.73
C TYR A 190 -13.08 -11.03 -0.45
N LYS A 191 -12.57 -10.72 -1.65
CA LYS A 191 -12.67 -11.62 -2.79
C LYS A 191 -11.97 -12.96 -2.54
#